data_AF-A0A8G1UQ59-F1
#
_entry.id   AF-A0A8G1UQ59-F1
#
_cell.length_a   1.000
_cell.length_b   1.000
_cell.length_c   1.000
_cell.angle_alpha   90.00
_cell.angle_beta   90.00
_cell.angle_gamma   90.00
#
_symmetry.space_group_name_H-M   'P 1'
#
loop_
_entity.id
_entity.type
_entity.pdbx_description
1 polymer ?
#
loop_
_entity_poly.entity_id
_entity_poly.type
_entity_poly.pdbx_seq_one_letter_code
_entity_poly.pdbx_strand_id
1 'polypeptide(L)'
;MCGRLGEHAGPEKGDLTGPNPVDRGKFGSKIHLLTERTGLPISLAISGANLHDSQALIPLVEAIPPIRSRHGPRRRRPGKLHGDKAYDHRFIRSYLRRRQITHRIARRGIEPSTRLGRHRWVIERTVAWLGGFRRLHRRYERKGTHFAAFATIAAALICHRRLTK
;
A
#
# COMPACT_ATOMS: atom_id res chain seq x y z
N MET A 1 7.27 -5.11 -0.43
CA MET A 1 6.76 -4.55 -1.70
C MET A 1 5.73 -3.49 -1.38
N CYS A 2 5.66 -2.40 -2.14
CA CYS A 2 4.59 -1.40 -2.01
C CYS A 2 3.62 -1.50 -3.20
N GLY A 3 2.32 -1.43 -2.94
CA GLY A 3 1.25 -1.47 -3.95
C GLY A 3 0.01 -0.73 -3.48
N ARG A 4 -1.01 -0.63 -4.35
CA ARG A 4 -2.28 0.03 -4.03
C ARG A 4 -3.48 -0.73 -4.57
N LEU A 5 -4.64 -0.52 -3.95
CA LEU A 5 -5.97 -0.94 -4.38
C LEU A 5 -6.85 0.31 -4.44
N GLY A 6 -7.57 0.51 -5.55
CA GLY A 6 -8.54 1.59 -5.68
C GLY A 6 -9.94 1.08 -5.37
N GLU A 7 -10.68 1.82 -4.56
CA GLU A 7 -12.04 1.47 -4.14
C GLU A 7 -13.00 2.61 -4.46
N HIS A 8 -14.15 2.27 -5.04
CA HIS A 8 -15.20 3.23 -5.32
C HIS A 8 -16.01 3.51 -4.04
N ALA A 9 -16.30 4.78 -3.77
CA ALA A 9 -17.23 5.14 -2.71
C ALA A 9 -18.68 4.91 -3.18
N GLY A 10 -19.53 4.48 -2.27
CA GLY A 10 -20.98 4.55 -2.43
C GLY A 10 -21.49 5.99 -2.54
N PRO A 11 -22.81 6.20 -2.67
CA PRO A 11 -23.41 7.52 -2.87
C PRO A 11 -23.16 8.51 -1.73
N GLU A 12 -22.73 8.04 -0.56
CA GLU A 12 -22.47 8.87 0.61
C GLU A 12 -21.01 9.38 0.63
N LYS A 13 -20.85 10.70 0.44
CA LYS A 13 -19.56 11.40 0.48
C LYS A 13 -19.04 11.45 1.93
N GLY A 14 -17.75 11.20 2.14
CA GLY A 14 -17.15 11.26 3.48
C GLY A 14 -15.62 11.40 3.47
N ASP A 15 -15.00 11.45 4.65
CA ASP A 15 -13.57 11.76 4.83
C ASP A 15 -12.64 10.79 4.06
N LEU A 16 -11.48 11.27 3.60
CA LEU A 16 -10.54 10.48 2.79
C LEU A 16 -11.16 9.92 1.50
N THR A 17 -12.22 10.54 0.97
CA THR A 17 -12.67 10.32 -0.41
C THR A 17 -12.27 11.52 -1.25
N GLY A 18 -11.93 11.28 -2.52
CA GLY A 18 -11.62 12.35 -3.45
C GLY A 18 -12.06 12.00 -4.86
N PRO A 19 -12.30 13.00 -5.73
CA PRO A 19 -12.67 12.77 -7.12
C PRO A 19 -11.53 12.03 -7.81
N ASN A 20 -11.83 10.88 -8.41
CA ASN A 20 -10.86 10.10 -9.15
C ASN A 20 -10.69 10.70 -10.56
N PRO A 21 -9.48 11.20 -10.93
CA PRO A 21 -9.26 11.85 -12.22
C PRO A 21 -9.50 10.93 -13.42
N VAL A 22 -9.33 9.61 -13.22
CA VAL A 22 -9.45 8.59 -14.28
C VAL A 22 -10.85 7.98 -14.38
N ASP A 23 -11.76 8.27 -13.44
CA ASP A 23 -13.13 7.72 -13.43
C ASP A 23 -14.18 8.84 -13.34
N ARG A 24 -14.04 9.85 -14.21
CA ARG A 24 -15.02 10.94 -14.38
C ARG A 24 -15.40 11.67 -13.08
N GLY A 25 -14.47 11.76 -12.12
CA GLY A 25 -14.70 12.48 -10.86
C GLY A 25 -15.51 11.71 -9.81
N LYS A 26 -15.76 10.41 -9.99
CA LYS A 26 -16.38 9.59 -8.93
C LYS A 26 -15.51 9.60 -7.67
N PHE A 27 -16.18 9.73 -6.52
CA PHE A 27 -15.51 9.70 -5.24
C PHE A 27 -14.99 8.28 -4.97
N GLY A 28 -13.72 8.19 -4.61
CA GLY A 28 -13.08 6.93 -4.31
C GLY A 28 -12.00 7.09 -3.24
N SER A 29 -11.54 5.95 -2.75
CA SER A 29 -10.41 5.83 -1.83
C SER A 29 -9.35 4.92 -2.42
N LYS A 30 -8.10 5.12 -2.02
CA LYS A 30 -7.00 4.22 -2.33
C LYS A 30 -6.50 3.61 -1.04
N ILE A 31 -6.38 2.29 -1.04
CA ILE A 31 -5.68 1.54 -0.01
C ILE A 31 -4.26 1.35 -0.50
N HIS A 32 -3.28 1.87 0.22
CA HIS A 32 -1.87 1.64 -0.03
C HIS A 32 -1.37 0.56 0.93
N LEU A 33 -0.60 -0.38 0.43
CA LEU A 33 -0.17 -1.56 1.17
C LEU A 33 1.34 -1.75 1.04
N LEU A 34 1.98 -1.98 2.19
CA LEU A 34 3.35 -2.45 2.28
C LEU A 34 3.37 -3.90 2.78
N THR A 35 4.00 -4.79 2.01
CA THR A 35 4.14 -6.21 2.36
C THR A 35 5.59 -6.66 2.50
N GLU A 36 5.78 -7.75 3.24
CA GLU A 36 7.01 -8.54 3.26
C GLU A 36 7.21 -9.27 1.91
N ARG A 37 8.39 -9.86 1.65
CA ARG A 37 8.72 -10.59 0.41
C ARG A 37 7.74 -11.71 0.09
N THR A 38 7.17 -12.36 1.10
CA THR A 38 6.19 -13.44 0.91
C THR A 38 4.78 -12.92 0.68
N GLY A 39 4.49 -11.63 0.92
CA GLY A 39 3.15 -11.04 0.80
C GLY A 39 2.38 -10.94 2.11
N LEU A 40 3.04 -11.02 3.27
CA LEU A 40 2.44 -10.64 4.54
C LEU A 40 2.29 -9.12 4.63
N PRO A 41 1.08 -8.59 4.87
CA PRO A 41 0.86 -7.18 5.19
C PRO A 41 1.71 -6.72 6.39
N ILE A 42 2.47 -5.64 6.24
CA ILE A 42 3.26 -5.01 7.32
C ILE A 42 2.60 -3.69 7.74
N SER A 43 2.21 -2.87 6.77
CA SER A 43 1.65 -1.54 6.99
C SER A 43 0.63 -1.22 5.90
N LEU A 44 -0.43 -0.50 6.27
CA LEU A 44 -1.54 -0.13 5.41
C LEU A 44 -1.88 1.35 5.65
N ALA A 45 -2.21 2.07 4.59
CA ALA A 45 -2.65 3.45 4.64
C ALA A 45 -3.82 3.66 3.70
N ILE A 46 -4.75 4.56 4.05
CA ILE A 46 -5.86 4.94 3.18
C ILE A 46 -5.76 6.40 2.84
N SER A 47 -6.00 6.72 1.57
CA SER A 47 -6.09 8.09 1.09
C SER A 47 -7.31 8.29 0.20
N GLY A 48 -7.67 9.55 -0.06
CA GLY A 48 -8.57 9.88 -1.15
C GLY A 48 -8.01 9.43 -2.51
N ALA A 49 -8.89 9.16 -3.47
CA ALA A 49 -8.47 8.80 -4.83
C ALA A 49 -7.73 9.93 -5.57
N ASN A 50 -7.93 11.18 -5.16
CA ASN A 50 -7.22 12.34 -5.66
C ASN A 50 -5.78 12.45 -5.12
N LEU A 51 -5.44 11.81 -4.00
CA LEU A 51 -4.08 11.86 -3.46
C LEU A 51 -3.12 11.14 -4.42
N HIS A 52 -1.99 11.78 -4.68
CA HIS A 52 -0.94 11.20 -5.50
C HIS A 52 -0.26 10.06 -4.73
N ASP A 53 -0.06 8.90 -5.37
CA ASP A 53 0.44 7.70 -4.68
C ASP A 53 1.82 7.93 -4.04
N SER A 54 2.60 8.84 -4.63
CA SER A 54 3.90 9.25 -4.12
C SER A 54 3.85 9.84 -2.70
N GLN A 55 2.74 10.46 -2.31
CA GLN A 55 2.56 11.03 -0.97
C GLN A 55 2.22 9.97 0.08
N ALA A 56 1.70 8.82 -0.31
CA ALA A 56 1.33 7.74 0.62
C ALA A 56 2.49 6.82 0.99
N LEU A 57 3.59 6.81 0.21
CA LEU A 57 4.72 5.91 0.44
C LEU A 57 5.50 6.24 1.72
N ILE A 58 5.76 7.53 1.96
CA ILE A 58 6.50 7.99 3.14
C ILE A 58 5.77 7.58 4.43
N PRO A 59 4.49 7.94 4.64
CA PRO A 59 3.78 7.55 5.85
C PRO A 59 3.67 6.03 6.00
N LEU A 60 3.53 5.28 4.89
CA LEU A 60 3.56 3.81 4.94
C LEU A 60 4.87 3.24 5.50
N VAL A 61 6.01 3.80 5.08
CA VAL A 61 7.33 3.37 5.55
C VAL A 61 7.58 3.79 6.99
N GLU A 62 7.04 4.93 7.43
CA GLU A 62 7.15 5.40 8.81
C GLU A 62 6.27 4.62 9.77
N ALA A 63 5.11 4.16 9.30
CA ALA A 63 4.17 3.34 10.05
C ALA A 63 4.63 1.87 10.22
N ILE A 64 5.82 1.50 9.76
CA ILE A 64 6.36 0.14 9.95
C ILE A 64 6.56 -0.11 11.46
N PRO A 65 5.85 -1.10 12.05
CA PRO A 65 6.02 -1.41 13.45
C PRO A 65 7.44 -1.94 13.72
N PRO A 66 7.93 -1.90 14.97
CA PRO A 66 9.20 -2.51 15.31
C PRO A 66 9.14 -4.04 15.16
N ILE A 67 9.69 -4.56 14.07
CA ILE A 67 9.74 -5.98 13.73
C ILE A 67 10.94 -6.63 14.43
N ARG A 68 10.74 -7.79 15.07
CA ARG A 68 11.82 -8.54 15.71
C ARG A 68 12.86 -8.94 14.66
N SER A 69 14.12 -8.63 14.92
CA SER A 69 15.25 -9.08 14.12
C SER A 69 15.77 -10.41 14.67
N ARG A 70 16.36 -11.24 13.81
CA ARG A 70 17.01 -12.50 14.21
C ARG A 70 18.20 -12.24 15.15
N HIS A 71 18.91 -11.15 14.93
CA HIS A 71 19.99 -10.66 15.79
C HIS A 71 19.91 -9.13 15.92
N GLY A 72 20.05 -8.60 17.14
CA GLY A 72 20.11 -7.17 17.44
C GLY A 72 18.76 -6.50 17.74
N PRO A 73 18.69 -5.16 17.68
CA PRO A 73 17.49 -4.40 18.02
C PRO A 73 16.37 -4.60 16.99
N ARG A 74 15.12 -4.35 17.40
CA ARG A 74 13.94 -4.43 16.52
C ARG A 74 14.11 -3.49 15.33
N ARG A 75 13.85 -4.00 14.12
CA ARG A 75 13.95 -3.24 12.87
C ARG A 75 12.67 -2.46 12.62
N ARG A 76 12.79 -1.15 12.39
CA ARG A 76 11.69 -0.26 11.97
C ARG A 76 11.78 0.16 10.49
N ARG A 77 12.74 -0.40 9.74
CA ARG A 77 12.96 -0.07 8.33
C ARG A 77 13.33 -1.31 7.52
N PRO A 78 12.90 -1.41 6.26
CA PRO A 78 13.33 -2.47 5.36
C PRO A 78 14.75 -2.19 4.84
N GLY A 79 15.56 -3.22 4.65
CA GLY A 79 16.86 -3.05 3.97
C GLY A 79 16.70 -2.78 2.47
N LYS A 80 15.63 -3.32 1.87
CA LYS A 80 15.30 -3.18 0.44
C LYS A 80 13.81 -2.96 0.25
N LEU A 81 13.44 -1.92 -0.50
CA LEU A 81 12.07 -1.60 -0.86
C LEU A 81 11.90 -1.71 -2.37
N HIS A 82 10.90 -2.48 -2.79
CA HIS A 82 10.46 -2.56 -4.17
C HIS A 82 9.13 -1.82 -4.29
N GLY A 83 9.03 -0.91 -5.27
CA GLY A 83 7.85 -0.10 -5.49
C GLY A 83 7.49 -0.01 -6.97
N ASP A 84 6.22 0.26 -7.24
CA ASP A 84 5.72 0.52 -8.59
C ASP A 84 6.34 1.80 -9.20
N LYS A 85 6.30 1.89 -10.53
CA LYS A 85 6.71 3.03 -11.36
C LYS A 85 5.98 4.32 -10.98
N ALA A 86 4.76 4.21 -10.43
CA ALA A 86 4.00 5.35 -9.89
C ALA A 86 4.71 6.06 -8.72
N TYR A 87 5.64 5.39 -8.03
CA TYR A 87 6.43 5.96 -6.94
C TYR A 87 7.75 6.59 -7.41
N ASP A 88 7.99 6.69 -8.72
CA ASP A 88 9.22 7.26 -9.27
C ASP A 88 9.27 8.78 -9.17
N HIS A 89 9.59 9.29 -7.98
CA HIS A 89 9.85 10.71 -7.74
C HIS A 89 11.20 10.94 -7.06
N ARG A 90 11.85 12.06 -7.40
CA ARG A 90 13.15 12.46 -6.81
C ARG A 90 13.09 12.52 -5.29
N PHE A 91 12.06 13.15 -4.72
CA PHE A 91 11.92 13.29 -3.26
C PHE A 91 11.80 11.93 -2.55
N ILE A 92 11.10 10.96 -3.14
CA ILE A 92 11.00 9.59 -2.62
C ILE A 92 12.37 8.91 -2.62
N ARG A 93 13.09 8.99 -3.73
CA ARG A 93 14.42 8.39 -3.84
C ARG A 93 15.38 9.00 -2.82
N SER A 94 15.34 10.32 -2.65
CA SER A 94 16.14 11.03 -1.64
C SER A 94 15.75 10.62 -0.22
N TYR A 95 14.45 10.51 0.09
CA TYR A 95 13.96 10.04 1.39
C TYR A 95 14.45 8.61 1.70
N LEU A 96 14.31 7.68 0.76
CA LEU A 96 14.74 6.29 0.93
C LEU A 96 16.26 6.18 1.08
N ARG A 97 17.04 6.97 0.32
CA ARG A 97 18.51 7.04 0.47
C ARG A 97 18.92 7.59 1.84
N ARG A 98 18.30 8.67 2.32
CA ARG A 98 18.56 9.23 3.66
C ARG A 98 18.29 8.22 4.76
N ARG A 99 17.24 7.40 4.62
CA ARG A 99 16.94 6.30 5.56
C ARG A 99 17.75 5.02 5.29
N GLN A 100 18.76 5.05 4.42
CA GLN A 100 19.59 3.89 4.02
C GLN A 100 18.76 2.67 3.56
N ILE A 101 17.65 2.93 2.88
CA ILE A 101 16.78 1.91 2.30
C ILE A 101 17.13 1.75 0.83
N THR A 102 17.54 0.55 0.42
CA THR A 102 17.83 0.27 -0.98
C THR A 102 16.52 0.22 -1.76
N HIS A 103 16.29 1.18 -2.66
CA HIS A 103 15.04 1.27 -3.42
C HIS A 103 15.20 0.67 -4.82
N ARG A 104 14.26 -0.20 -5.19
CA ARG A 104 14.08 -0.75 -6.54
C ARG A 104 12.74 -0.25 -7.08
N ILE A 105 12.78 0.93 -7.67
CA ILE A 105 11.64 1.61 -8.31
C ILE A 105 12.05 1.83 -9.75
N ALA A 106 11.26 1.32 -10.69
CA ALA A 106 11.55 1.48 -12.12
C ALA A 106 11.32 2.94 -12.55
N ARG A 107 12.16 3.46 -13.43
CA ARG A 107 12.04 4.84 -13.91
C ARG A 107 10.85 5.02 -14.84
N ARG A 108 10.05 6.07 -14.62
CA ARG A 108 8.92 6.45 -15.49
C ARG A 108 9.45 6.75 -16.91
N GLY A 109 8.77 6.25 -17.94
CA GLY A 109 9.16 6.48 -19.35
C GLY A 109 10.40 5.77 -19.89
N ILE A 110 11.29 5.23 -19.04
CA ILE A 110 12.59 4.69 -19.49
C ILE A 110 12.63 3.16 -19.39
N GLU A 111 12.24 2.59 -18.25
CA GLU A 111 12.38 1.15 -18.04
C GLU A 111 11.09 0.37 -18.38
N PRO A 112 11.22 -0.81 -19.02
CA PRO A 112 10.08 -1.69 -19.28
C PRO A 112 9.51 -2.24 -17.96
N SER A 113 8.19 -2.40 -17.89
CA SER A 113 7.46 -2.88 -16.70
C SER A 113 7.78 -4.34 -16.32
N THR A 114 8.37 -5.11 -17.25
CA THR A 114 8.67 -6.54 -17.12
C THR A 114 9.62 -6.88 -15.98
N ARG A 115 10.64 -6.05 -15.71
CA ARG A 115 11.60 -6.28 -14.60
C ARG A 115 10.97 -6.19 -13.21
N LEU A 116 9.90 -5.40 -13.06
CA LEU A 116 9.15 -5.31 -11.81
C LEU A 116 8.25 -6.53 -11.58
N GLY A 117 7.76 -7.16 -12.66
CA GLY A 117 6.78 -8.26 -12.63
C GLY A 117 7.17 -9.43 -11.72
N ARG A 118 8.46 -9.79 -11.66
CA ARG A 118 8.96 -10.91 -10.84
C ARG A 118 8.62 -10.82 -9.36
N HIS A 119 8.51 -9.61 -8.81
CA HIS A 119 8.14 -9.39 -7.42
C HIS A 119 6.76 -8.74 -7.26
N ARG A 120 6.23 -8.14 -8.34
CA ARG A 120 4.93 -7.47 -8.37
C ARG A 120 3.78 -8.43 -8.11
N TRP A 121 3.86 -9.67 -8.58
CA TRP A 121 2.80 -10.66 -8.36
C TRP A 121 2.48 -10.88 -6.87
N VAL A 122 3.48 -10.75 -5.98
CA VAL A 122 3.28 -10.95 -4.53
C VAL A 122 2.36 -9.86 -3.95
N ILE A 123 2.61 -8.60 -4.33
CA ILE A 123 1.80 -7.49 -3.85
C ILE A 123 0.41 -7.51 -4.49
N GLU A 124 0.32 -7.84 -5.78
CA GLU A 124 -0.95 -7.98 -6.50
C GLU A 124 -1.81 -9.11 -5.91
N ARG A 125 -1.21 -10.25 -5.56
CA ARG A 125 -1.91 -11.33 -4.85
C ARG A 125 -2.45 -10.87 -3.50
N THR A 126 -1.66 -10.12 -2.73
CA THR A 126 -2.09 -9.65 -1.41
C THR A 126 -3.22 -8.61 -1.55
N VAL A 127 -3.13 -7.75 -2.56
CA VAL A 127 -4.19 -6.82 -2.93
C VAL A 127 -5.46 -7.57 -3.35
N ALA A 128 -5.35 -8.65 -4.14
CA ALA A 128 -6.48 -9.49 -4.52
C ALA A 128 -7.15 -10.14 -3.31
N TRP A 129 -6.38 -10.59 -2.31
CA TRP A 129 -6.93 -11.11 -1.06
C TRP A 129 -7.68 -10.04 -0.26
N LEU A 130 -7.16 -8.81 -0.20
CA LEU A 130 -7.88 -7.69 0.41
C LEU A 130 -9.18 -7.37 -0.35
N GLY A 131 -9.14 -7.36 -1.68
CA GLY A 131 -10.33 -7.14 -2.52
C GLY A 131 -11.37 -8.28 -2.42
N GLY A 132 -10.95 -9.48 -2.02
CA GLY A 132 -11.86 -10.61 -1.77
C GLY A 132 -12.78 -10.42 -0.56
N PHE A 133 -12.47 -9.49 0.34
CA PHE A 133 -13.39 -9.13 1.42
C PHE A 133 -14.47 -8.22 0.87
N ARG A 134 -15.70 -8.74 0.73
CA ARG A 134 -16.86 -8.01 0.18
C ARG A 134 -17.09 -6.63 0.82
N ARG A 135 -16.73 -6.48 2.10
CA ARG A 135 -16.83 -5.21 2.83
C ARG A 135 -15.86 -4.13 2.32
N LEU A 136 -14.72 -4.51 1.75
CA LEU A 136 -13.72 -3.59 1.23
C LEU A 136 -13.93 -3.25 -0.25
N HIS A 137 -14.57 -4.14 -1.01
CA HIS A 137 -14.79 -4.01 -2.46
C HIS A 137 -15.68 -2.81 -2.88
N ARG A 138 -16.51 -2.31 -1.96
CA ARG A 138 -17.24 -1.07 -2.16
C ARG A 138 -17.24 -0.35 -0.83
N ARG A 139 -16.75 0.89 -0.81
CA ARG A 139 -16.70 1.68 0.42
C ARG A 139 -18.09 2.21 0.73
N TYR A 140 -18.70 1.68 1.78
CA TYR A 140 -20.00 2.15 2.31
C TYR A 140 -19.82 3.12 3.48
N GLU A 141 -18.64 3.15 4.10
CA GLU A 141 -18.36 3.94 5.28
C GLU A 141 -18.09 5.41 4.94
N ARG A 142 -18.90 6.31 5.51
CA ARG A 142 -18.66 7.76 5.46
C ARG A 142 -17.33 8.14 6.12
N LYS A 143 -17.01 7.60 7.30
CA LYS A 143 -15.76 7.89 8.02
C LYS A 143 -14.60 7.06 7.50
N GLY A 144 -13.51 7.72 7.10
CA GLY A 144 -12.29 7.05 6.65
C GLY A 144 -11.63 6.17 7.72
N THR A 145 -11.82 6.51 9.00
CA THR A 145 -11.31 5.73 10.14
C THR A 145 -11.96 4.35 10.25
N HIS A 146 -13.28 4.23 10.02
CA HIS A 146 -13.97 2.95 10.02
C HIS A 146 -13.51 2.07 8.86
N PHE A 147 -13.37 2.68 7.68
CA PHE A 147 -12.82 1.98 6.52
C PHE A 147 -11.39 1.47 6.77
N ALA A 148 -10.56 2.28 7.43
CA ALA A 148 -9.22 1.87 7.86
C ALA A 148 -9.23 0.75 8.89
N ALA A 149 -10.17 0.77 9.85
CA ALA A 149 -10.32 -0.31 10.80
C ALA A 149 -10.66 -1.63 10.09
N PHE A 150 -11.60 -1.64 9.15
CA PHE A 150 -11.94 -2.84 8.38
C PHE A 150 -10.76 -3.34 7.53
N ALA A 151 -10.02 -2.44 6.89
CA ALA A 151 -8.84 -2.80 6.11
C ALA A 151 -7.75 -3.43 6.98
N THR A 152 -7.54 -2.89 8.19
CA THR A 152 -6.60 -3.45 9.18
C THR A 152 -7.05 -4.82 9.68
N ILE A 153 -8.35 -5.02 9.97
CA ILE A 153 -8.89 -6.33 10.37
C ILE A 153 -8.70 -7.35 9.24
N ALA A 154 -8.98 -6.99 7.99
CA ALA A 154 -8.74 -7.86 6.85
C ALA A 154 -7.26 -8.23 6.70
N ALA A 155 -6.35 -7.27 6.87
CA ALA A 155 -4.90 -7.53 6.88
C ALA A 155 -4.49 -8.48 8.02
N ALA A 156 -5.05 -8.31 9.22
CA ALA A 156 -4.81 -9.19 10.36
C ALA A 156 -5.30 -10.62 10.10
N LEU A 157 -6.48 -10.79 9.48
CA LEU A 157 -7.00 -12.10 9.08
C LEU A 157 -6.12 -12.79 8.02
N ILE A 158 -5.59 -12.03 7.06
CA ILE A 158 -4.62 -12.55 6.08
C ILE A 158 -3.36 -13.04 6.80
N CYS A 159 -2.82 -12.25 7.72
CA CYS A 159 -1.66 -12.63 8.53
C CYS A 159 -1.93 -13.89 9.35
N HIS A 160 -3.08 -13.96 10.02
CA HIS A 160 -3.46 -15.11 10.85
C HIS A 160 -3.51 -16.40 10.02
N ARG A 161 -4.26 -16.40 8.90
CA ARG A 161 -4.38 -17.57 8.00
C ARG A 161 -3.05 -18.05 7.41
N ARG A 162 -2.05 -17.16 7.35
CA ARG A 162 -0.70 -17.45 6.86
C ARG A 162 0.21 -18.04 7.92
N LEU A 163 -0.02 -17.70 9.19
CA LEU A 163 0.79 -18.15 10.32
C LEU A 163 0.28 -19.46 10.91
N THR A 164 -1.00 -19.77 10.76
CA THR A 164 -1.63 -21.01 11.24
C THR A 164 -1.59 -22.15 10.23
N LYS A 165 -1.01 -21.93 9.04
CA LYS A 165 -0.70 -22.97 8.06
C LYS A 165 0.76 -23.36 8.19
#